data_AF-A0A522MJV5-F1
#
_entry.id   AF-A0A522MJV5-F1
#
_cell.length_a   1.000
_cell.length_b   1.000
_cell.length_c   1.000
_cell.angle_alpha   90.00
_cell.angle_beta   90.00
_cell.angle_gamma   90.00
#
_symmetry.space_group_name_H-M   'P 1'
#
loop_
_entity.id
_entity.type
_entity.pdbx_description
1 polymer ?
#
loop_
_entity_poly.entity_id
_entity_poly.type
_entity_poly.pdbx_seq_one_letter_code
_entity_poly.pdbx_strand_id
1 'polypeptide(L)'
;MIQARVFYDPVRDLLVGTVLPTGATLEAHDAHELADLLFAAGVRHGHVSMPDWREGDTAQAKGDKIALNGHLNRLGQAEAAERLALLDKVPVIARNGRPFAVRLSDIPEPWHSEFSQRLRGSTVPVPEDGNDLAFVWDWKRFINRDPWPL
;
A
#
# COMPACT_ATOMS: atom_id res chain seq x y z
N MET A 1 -12.72 -5.78 3.04
CA MET A 1 -13.17 -6.64 1.92
C MET A 1 -12.04 -7.59 1.58
N ILE A 2 -12.30 -8.87 1.29
CA ILE A 2 -11.23 -9.81 0.92
C ILE A 2 -10.69 -9.44 -0.47
N GLN A 3 -9.37 -9.35 -0.60
CA GLN A 3 -8.63 -9.03 -1.83
C GLN A 3 -7.86 -10.24 -2.38
N ALA A 4 -7.53 -11.22 -1.53
CA ALA A 4 -6.87 -12.44 -1.97
C ALA A 4 -7.37 -13.67 -1.22
N ARG A 5 -7.33 -14.82 -1.90
CA ARG A 5 -7.55 -16.14 -1.30
C ARG A 5 -6.25 -16.93 -1.38
N VAL A 6 -5.84 -17.53 -0.27
CA VAL A 6 -4.65 -18.37 -0.20
C VAL A 6 -5.04 -19.78 0.22
N PHE A 7 -4.55 -20.77 -0.48
CA PHE A 7 -4.67 -22.18 -0.10
C PHE A 7 -3.32 -22.87 -0.24
N TYR A 8 -3.21 -24.06 0.33
CA TYR A 8 -2.03 -24.89 0.25
C TYR A 8 -2.27 -26.04 -0.73
N ASP A 9 -1.33 -26.27 -1.65
CA ASP A 9 -1.31 -27.41 -2.55
C ASP A 9 -0.41 -28.51 -1.96
N PRO A 10 -0.99 -29.61 -1.43
CA PRO A 10 -0.23 -30.69 -0.83
C PRO A 10 0.51 -31.56 -1.85
N VAL A 11 0.11 -31.56 -3.12
CA VAL A 11 0.77 -32.35 -4.17
C VAL A 11 2.05 -31.66 -4.61
N ARG A 12 2.01 -30.33 -4.69
CA ARG A 12 3.14 -29.49 -5.12
C ARG A 12 3.95 -28.91 -3.97
N ASP A 13 3.52 -29.10 -2.72
CA ASP A 13 4.13 -28.56 -1.50
C ASP A 13 4.40 -27.05 -1.59
N LEU A 14 3.35 -26.29 -1.92
CA LEU A 14 3.42 -24.84 -2.09
C LEU A 14 2.15 -24.13 -1.65
N LEU A 15 2.26 -22.84 -1.38
CA LEU A 15 1.16 -21.94 -1.13
C LEU A 15 0.74 -21.28 -2.44
N VAL A 16 -0.56 -21.27 -2.72
CA VAL A 16 -1.16 -20.61 -3.90
C VAL A 16 -2.04 -19.47 -3.43
N GLY A 17 -1.72 -18.25 -3.86
CA GLY A 17 -2.52 -17.06 -3.65
C GLY A 17 -3.21 -16.61 -4.94
N THR A 18 -4.51 -16.36 -4.90
CA THR A 18 -5.27 -15.74 -5.99
C THR A 18 -5.68 -14.32 -5.60
N VAL A 19 -5.24 -13.33 -6.38
CA VAL A 19 -5.60 -11.92 -6.23
C VAL A 19 -6.96 -11.69 -6.90
N LEU A 20 -8.01 -11.49 -6.10
CA LEU A 20 -9.40 -11.48 -6.58
C LEU A 20 -9.70 -10.36 -7.61
N PRO A 21 -9.19 -9.12 -7.46
CA PRO A 21 -9.44 -8.07 -8.44
C PRO A 21 -8.90 -8.35 -9.84
N THR A 22 -7.78 -9.08 -9.95
CA THR A 22 -7.06 -9.31 -11.22
C THR A 22 -7.17 -10.74 -11.71
N GLY A 23 -7.56 -11.68 -10.85
CA GLY A 23 -7.50 -13.12 -11.12
C GLY A 23 -6.08 -13.68 -11.16
N ALA A 24 -5.06 -12.89 -10.83
CA ALA A 24 -3.67 -13.33 -10.89
C ALA A 24 -3.39 -14.41 -9.82
N THR A 25 -2.70 -15.47 -10.24
CA THR A 25 -2.26 -16.55 -9.35
C THR A 25 -0.78 -16.36 -9.05
N LEU A 26 -0.43 -16.43 -7.77
CA LEU A 26 0.91 -16.30 -7.22
C LEU A 26 1.22 -17.60 -6.45
N GLU A 27 2.38 -18.18 -6.69
CA GLU A 27 2.81 -19.42 -6.06
C GLU A 27 4.13 -19.18 -5.33
N ALA A 28 4.27 -19.76 -4.14
CA ALA A 28 5.50 -19.67 -3.35
C ALA A 28 5.62 -20.89 -2.43
N HIS A 29 6.85 -21.26 -2.08
CA HIS A 29 7.09 -22.37 -1.14
C HIS A 29 7.01 -21.93 0.31
N ASP A 30 7.14 -20.63 0.58
CA ASP A 30 7.09 -20.09 1.93
C ASP A 30 6.11 -18.91 2.08
N ALA A 31 5.64 -18.74 3.31
CA ALA A 31 4.64 -17.75 3.66
C ALA A 31 5.12 -16.30 3.55
N HIS A 32 6.43 -16.06 3.63
CA HIS A 32 7.00 -14.71 3.51
C HIS A 32 7.12 -14.30 2.05
N GLU A 33 7.64 -15.18 1.20
CA GLU A 33 7.67 -15.00 -0.25
C GLU A 33 6.26 -14.78 -0.81
N LEU A 34 5.27 -15.58 -0.41
CA LEU A 34 3.89 -15.34 -0.85
C LEU A 34 3.36 -13.98 -0.37
N ALA A 35 3.70 -13.57 0.85
CA ALA A 35 3.28 -12.29 1.39
C ALA A 35 3.92 -11.11 0.64
N ASP A 36 5.18 -11.20 0.25
CA ASP A 36 5.86 -10.20 -0.60
C ASP A 36 5.16 -10.06 -1.96
N LEU A 37 4.88 -11.18 -2.62
CA LEU A 37 4.18 -11.22 -3.91
C LEU A 37 2.77 -10.61 -3.81
N LEU A 38 2.01 -10.99 -2.78
CA LEU A 38 0.68 -10.44 -2.52
C LEU A 38 0.73 -8.92 -2.23
N PHE A 39 1.71 -8.48 -1.44
CA PHE A 39 1.87 -7.07 -1.10
C PHE A 39 2.19 -6.22 -2.33
N ALA A 40 3.09 -6.70 -3.19
CA ALA A 40 3.42 -6.09 -4.47
C ALA A 40 2.20 -6.02 -5.41
N ALA A 41 1.31 -7.02 -5.35
CA ALA A 41 0.04 -7.02 -6.06
C ALA A 41 -1.05 -6.10 -5.44
N GLY A 42 -0.72 -5.34 -4.39
CA GLY A 42 -1.63 -4.39 -3.74
C GLY A 42 -2.50 -5.00 -2.63
N VAL A 43 -2.30 -6.27 -2.30
CA VAL A 43 -3.01 -6.93 -1.19
C VAL A 43 -2.43 -6.43 0.13
N ARG A 44 -3.30 -6.21 1.12
CA ARG A 44 -2.89 -5.71 2.45
C ARG A 44 -3.36 -6.66 3.55
N HIS A 45 -2.75 -6.53 4.73
CA HIS A 45 -3.15 -7.28 5.92
C HIS A 45 -4.66 -7.10 6.21
N GLY A 46 -5.31 -8.17 6.68
CA GLY A 46 -6.75 -8.18 6.95
C GLY A 46 -7.63 -8.36 5.70
N HIS A 47 -7.04 -8.38 4.50
CA HIS A 47 -7.74 -8.61 3.23
C HIS A 47 -7.37 -9.95 2.58
N VAL A 48 -6.72 -10.85 3.31
CA VAL A 48 -6.42 -12.20 2.84
C VAL A 48 -7.33 -13.18 3.55
N SER A 49 -7.99 -14.04 2.77
CA SER A 49 -8.70 -15.21 3.27
C SER A 49 -7.79 -16.42 3.09
N MET A 50 -7.53 -17.13 4.19
CA MET A 50 -6.86 -18.43 4.17
C MET A 50 -7.74 -19.37 5.00
N PRO A 51 -8.43 -20.33 4.36
CA PRO A 51 -9.36 -21.23 5.04
C PRO A 51 -8.61 -22.03 6.12
N ASP A 52 -9.31 -22.29 7.23
CA ASP A 52 -8.79 -23.13 8.32
C ASP A 52 -9.03 -24.60 7.98
N TRP A 53 -8.17 -25.52 8.45
CA TRP A 53 -8.35 -26.96 8.20
C TRP A 53 -9.68 -27.50 8.76
N ARG A 54 -10.24 -26.78 9.72
CA ARG A 54 -11.55 -27.06 10.31
C ARG A 54 -12.72 -26.90 9.32
N GLU A 55 -12.49 -26.29 8.16
CA GLU A 55 -13.49 -26.10 7.10
C GLU A 55 -13.48 -27.23 6.04
N GLY A 56 -12.68 -28.29 6.24
CA GLY A 56 -12.74 -29.51 5.42
C GLY A 56 -11.66 -29.65 4.35
N ASP A 57 -10.79 -28.65 4.19
CA ASP A 57 -9.61 -28.72 3.33
C ASP A 57 -8.34 -28.89 4.19
N THR A 58 -7.43 -29.76 3.75
CA THR A 58 -6.19 -30.13 4.47
C THR A 58 -5.33 -28.89 4.78
N ALA A 59 -5.42 -28.28 5.97
CA ALA A 59 -4.47 -27.22 6.34
C ALA A 59 -3.14 -27.82 6.80
N GLN A 60 -2.07 -27.17 6.37
CA GLN A 60 -0.78 -27.31 7.01
C GLN A 60 -0.85 -26.88 8.47
N ALA A 61 -0.32 -27.72 9.35
CA ALA A 61 -0.13 -27.45 10.77
C ALA A 61 1.04 -26.49 11.08
N LYS A 62 1.63 -25.83 10.06
CA LYS A 62 2.95 -25.16 10.15
C LYS A 62 2.92 -23.67 10.49
N GLY A 63 1.75 -23.07 10.75
CA GLY A 63 1.65 -21.68 11.15
C GLY A 63 1.80 -20.66 10.01
N ASP A 64 1.76 -21.11 8.75
CA ASP A 64 1.91 -20.27 7.55
C ASP A 64 0.89 -19.13 7.51
N LYS A 65 -0.34 -19.37 7.98
CA LYS A 65 -1.36 -18.31 8.12
C LYS A 65 -0.88 -17.17 9.02
N ILE A 66 -0.26 -17.50 10.15
CA ILE A 66 0.27 -16.51 11.10
C ILE A 66 1.48 -15.82 10.49
N ALA A 67 2.41 -16.58 9.88
CA ALA A 67 3.61 -16.05 9.25
C ALA A 67 3.28 -15.10 8.10
N LEU A 68 2.35 -15.46 7.22
CA LEU A 68 1.88 -14.68 6.08
C LEU A 68 1.23 -13.37 6.55
N ASN A 69 0.25 -13.46 7.46
CA ASN A 69 -0.44 -12.26 7.95
C ASN A 69 0.50 -11.35 8.75
N GLY A 70 1.39 -11.92 9.56
CA GLY A 70 2.40 -11.18 10.30
C GLY A 70 3.39 -10.47 9.37
N HIS A 71 3.76 -11.08 8.25
CA HIS A 71 4.63 -10.46 7.26
C HIS A 71 3.92 -9.35 6.49
N LEU A 72 2.70 -9.58 5.99
CA LEU A 72 1.89 -8.54 5.35
C LEU A 72 1.67 -7.32 6.26
N ASN A 73 1.45 -7.53 7.55
CA ASN A 73 1.34 -6.43 8.50
C ASN A 73 2.66 -5.66 8.62
N ARG A 74 3.80 -6.36 8.76
CA ARG A 74 5.12 -5.70 8.81
C ARG A 74 5.42 -4.88 7.56
N LEU A 75 5.16 -5.42 6.37
CA LEU A 75 5.31 -4.69 5.10
C LEU A 75 4.44 -3.43 5.07
N GLY A 76 3.17 -3.55 5.49
CA GLY A 76 2.27 -2.39 5.59
C GLY A 76 2.73 -1.33 6.58
N GLN A 77 3.28 -1.73 7.73
CA GLN A 77 3.84 -0.79 8.71
C GLN A 77 5.11 -0.11 8.19
N ALA A 78 5.98 -0.84 7.49
CA ALA A 78 7.18 -0.29 6.87
C ALA A 78 6.82 0.75 5.79
N GLU A 79 5.90 0.42 4.88
CA GLU A 79 5.36 1.34 3.87
C GLU A 79 4.76 2.61 4.52
N ALA A 80 3.99 2.44 5.60
CA ALA A 80 3.41 3.56 6.34
C ALA A 80 4.48 4.45 7.00
N ALA A 81 5.49 3.85 7.62
CA ALA A 81 6.60 4.58 8.24
C ALA A 81 7.43 5.35 7.20
N GLU A 82 7.73 4.74 6.06
CA GLU A 82 8.43 5.40 4.95
C GLU A 82 7.64 6.59 4.41
N ARG A 83 6.32 6.44 4.25
CA ARG A 83 5.42 7.52 3.83
C ARG A 83 5.41 8.66 4.85
N LEU A 84 5.27 8.35 6.14
CA LEU A 84 5.27 9.36 7.21
C LEU A 84 6.60 10.14 7.25
N ALA A 85 7.72 9.47 7.02
CA ALA A 85 9.04 10.12 6.97
C ALA A 85 9.16 11.16 5.84
N LEU A 86 8.24 11.19 4.86
CA LEU A 86 8.21 12.22 3.83
C LEU A 86 7.80 13.59 4.36
N LEU A 87 7.15 13.69 5.53
CA LEU A 87 6.87 14.97 6.18
C LEU A 87 8.13 15.77 6.45
N ASP A 88 9.23 15.08 6.78
CA ASP A 88 10.52 15.70 7.06
C ASP A 88 11.40 15.83 5.80
N LYS A 89 11.23 14.92 4.82
CA LYS A 89 12.06 14.89 3.60
C LYS A 89 11.59 15.85 2.50
N VAL A 90 10.28 16.10 2.39
CA VAL A 90 9.72 16.95 1.32
C VAL A 90 9.67 18.41 1.80
N PRO A 91 10.42 19.33 1.17
CA PRO A 91 10.45 20.72 1.60
C PRO A 91 9.08 21.39 1.49
N VAL A 92 8.73 22.16 2.52
CA VAL A 92 7.53 23.00 2.52
C VAL A 92 7.90 24.44 2.16
N ILE A 93 7.28 24.94 1.10
CA ILE A 93 7.39 26.33 0.67
C ILE A 93 6.55 27.20 1.61
N ALA A 94 7.17 28.24 2.16
CA ALA A 94 6.49 29.24 2.97
C ALA A 94 6.04 30.44 2.13
N ARG A 95 4.83 30.97 2.41
CA ARG A 95 4.32 32.23 1.86
C ARG A 95 3.85 33.11 3.00
N ASN A 96 4.34 34.34 3.07
CA ASN A 96 4.07 35.26 4.19
C ASN A 96 4.38 34.65 5.58
N GLY A 97 5.49 33.89 5.67
CA GLY A 97 5.92 33.24 6.91
C GLY A 97 5.07 32.02 7.33
N ARG A 98 4.15 31.54 6.49
CA ARG A 98 3.30 30.38 6.78
C ARG A 98 3.51 29.24 5.78
N PRO A 99 3.43 27.97 6.21
CA PRO A 99 3.39 26.82 5.31
C PRO A 99 2.33 27.00 4.22
N PHE A 100 2.72 26.88 2.96
CA PHE A 100 1.84 27.15 1.82
C PHE A 100 1.71 25.95 0.90
N ALA A 101 2.82 25.46 0.34
CA ALA A 101 2.80 24.43 -0.69
C ALA A 101 3.99 23.48 -0.59
N VAL A 102 3.89 22.34 -1.25
CA VAL A 102 5.02 21.47 -1.60
C VAL A 102 5.15 21.44 -3.12
N ARG A 103 6.36 21.20 -3.62
CA ARG A 103 6.62 21.03 -5.05
C ARG A 103 6.51 19.55 -5.41
N LEU A 104 5.78 19.22 -6.48
CA LEU A 104 5.63 17.83 -6.89
C LEU A 104 6.97 17.18 -7.26
N SER A 105 7.88 17.93 -7.90
CA SER A 105 9.22 17.43 -8.26
C SER A 105 10.11 17.06 -7.08
N ASP A 106 9.81 17.55 -5.87
CA ASP A 106 10.59 17.27 -4.66
C ASP A 106 10.08 16.02 -3.94
N ILE A 107 8.94 15.46 -4.38
CA ILE A 107 8.38 14.24 -3.83
C ILE A 107 9.08 13.05 -4.51
N PRO A 108 9.67 12.12 -3.74
CA PRO A 108 10.28 10.94 -4.32
C PRO A 108 9.22 9.94 -4.82
N GLU A 109 9.58 9.15 -5.84
CA GLU A 109 8.77 7.99 -6.22
C GLU A 109 8.82 6.90 -5.14
N PRO A 110 7.77 6.07 -5.00
CA PRO A 110 6.53 6.04 -5.80
C PRO A 110 5.46 7.08 -5.37
N TRP A 111 5.75 7.86 -4.33
CA TRP A 111 4.77 8.74 -3.69
C TRP A 111 4.36 9.93 -4.55
N HIS A 112 5.27 10.41 -5.40
CA HIS A 112 4.96 11.44 -6.39
C HIS A 112 3.85 10.99 -7.35
N SER A 113 4.01 9.80 -7.95
CA SER A 113 3.02 9.24 -8.86
C SER A 113 1.68 8.97 -8.15
N GLU A 114 1.69 8.38 -6.96
CA GLU A 114 0.47 8.13 -6.18
C GLU A 114 -0.26 9.42 -5.79
N PHE A 115 0.49 10.41 -5.28
CA PHE A 115 -0.08 11.69 -4.88
C PHE A 115 -0.65 12.45 -6.07
N SER A 116 0.09 12.50 -7.18
CA SER A 116 -0.35 13.17 -8.41
C SER A 116 -1.66 12.58 -8.95
N GLN A 117 -1.82 11.26 -8.92
CA GLN A 117 -3.08 10.62 -9.33
C GLN A 117 -4.26 11.01 -8.43
N ARG A 118 -4.05 11.08 -7.12
CA ARG A 118 -5.10 11.52 -6.17
C ARG A 118 -5.37 13.01 -6.20
N LEU A 119 -4.41 13.81 -6.64
CA LEU A 119 -4.56 15.25 -6.77
C LEU A 119 -5.42 15.62 -8.00
N ARG A 120 -5.41 14.78 -9.05
CA ARG A 120 -6.29 14.91 -10.24
C ARG A 120 -7.76 14.81 -9.82
N GLY A 121 -8.36 15.94 -9.44
CA GLY A 121 -9.72 16.06 -8.93
C GLY A 121 -9.89 17.17 -7.87
N SER A 122 -8.81 17.62 -7.25
CA SER A 122 -8.79 18.75 -6.33
C SER A 122 -8.48 20.06 -7.07
N THR A 123 -8.98 21.20 -6.56
CA THR A 123 -8.71 22.54 -7.09
C THR A 123 -7.25 22.92 -6.82
N VAL A 124 -6.33 22.43 -7.66
CA VAL A 124 -4.90 22.73 -7.57
C VAL A 124 -4.69 24.24 -7.84
N PRO A 125 -3.88 24.94 -7.04
CA PRO A 125 -3.39 26.24 -7.43
C PRO A 125 -2.40 26.02 -8.58
N VAL A 126 -2.80 26.31 -9.81
CA VAL A 126 -1.86 26.38 -10.93
C VAL A 126 -1.21 27.77 -10.86
N PRO A 127 0.03 27.93 -10.36
CA PRO A 127 0.73 29.21 -10.53
C PRO A 127 1.01 29.45 -12.01
N GLU A 128 0.98 30.72 -12.44
CA GLU A 128 1.22 31.17 -13.82
C GLU A 128 2.60 30.73 -14.36
N ASP A 129 3.53 30.39 -13.46
CA ASP A 129 4.93 30.07 -13.72
C ASP A 129 5.18 28.60 -14.13
N GLY A 130 4.13 27.76 -14.18
CA GLY A 130 4.25 26.35 -14.59
C GLY A 130 4.95 25.43 -13.58
N ASN A 131 5.07 25.84 -12.31
CA ASN A 131 5.54 24.97 -11.24
C ASN A 131 4.39 24.12 -10.70
N ASP A 132 4.48 22.80 -10.86
CA ASP A 132 3.56 21.83 -10.27
C ASP A 132 3.66 21.87 -8.74
N LEU A 133 2.79 22.68 -8.12
CA LEU A 133 2.66 22.84 -6.68
C LEU A 133 1.38 22.16 -6.18
N ALA A 134 1.43 21.63 -4.97
CA ALA A 134 0.25 21.20 -4.23
C ALA A 134 0.19 21.91 -2.89
N PHE A 135 -1.00 22.17 -2.37
CA PHE A 135 -1.13 22.78 -1.05
C PHE A 135 -0.54 21.87 0.04
N VAL A 136 0.07 22.48 1.06
CA VAL A 136 0.69 21.72 2.17
C VAL A 136 -0.33 20.90 2.96
N TRP A 137 -1.59 21.34 3.05
CA TRP A 137 -2.64 20.56 3.71
C TRP A 137 -3.04 19.35 2.87
N ASP A 138 -3.00 19.47 1.54
CA ASP A 138 -3.32 18.38 0.63
C ASP A 138 -2.27 17.27 0.72
N TRP A 139 -1.02 17.70 0.76
CA TRP A 139 0.13 16.83 1.02
C TRP A 139 0.03 16.11 2.37
N LYS A 140 -0.22 16.84 3.46
CA LYS A 140 -0.37 16.24 4.80
C LYS A 140 -1.50 15.22 4.83
N ARG A 141 -2.62 15.53 4.18
CA ARG A 141 -3.76 14.62 4.11
C ARG A 141 -3.41 13.33 3.38
N PHE A 142 -2.71 13.47 2.24
CA PHE A 142 -2.19 12.33 1.50
C PHE A 142 -1.28 11.48 2.38
N ILE A 143 -0.32 12.07 3.10
CA ILE A 143 0.61 11.33 3.96
C ILE A 143 -0.13 10.58 5.08
N ASN A 144 -1.08 11.24 5.74
CA ASN A 144 -1.85 10.67 6.84
C ASN A 144 -2.92 9.67 6.39
N ARG A 145 -3.15 9.54 5.08
CA ARG A 145 -4.25 8.75 4.47
C ARG A 145 -5.63 9.21 4.94
N ASP A 146 -5.81 10.51 5.25
CA ASP A 146 -7.16 10.98 5.59
C ASP A 146 -8.05 11.00 4.33
N PRO A 147 -9.38 10.84 4.47
CA PRO A 147 -10.31 10.80 3.35
C PRO A 147 -10.25 12.09 2.52
N TRP A 148 -10.32 12.02 1.19
CA TRP A 148 -10.48 13.23 0.38
C TRP A 148 -11.87 13.84 0.54
N PRO A 149 -12.04 15.18 0.55
CA PRO A 149 -13.37 15.75 0.42
C PRO A 149 -13.86 15.38 -0.98
N LEU A 150 -15.03 14.73 -1.02
CA LEU A 150 -15.77 14.46 -2.25
C LEU A 150 -16.31 15.76 -2.85
#